data_AF-A0A443ST36-F1
#
_entry.id   AF-A0A443ST36-F1
#
_cell.length_a   1.000
_cell.length_b   1.000
_cell.length_c   1.000
_cell.angle_alpha   90.00
_cell.angle_beta   90.00
_cell.angle_gamma   90.00
#
_symmetry.space_group_name_H-M   'P 1'
#
loop_
_entity.id
_entity.type
_entity.pdbx_description
1 polymer ?
#
loop_
_entity_poly.entity_id
_entity_poly.type
_entity_poly.pdbx_seq_one_letter_code
_entity_poly.pdbx_strand_id
1 'polypeptide(L)'
;MGNANRKHTHATDRTTTCSANAAMEVRFPRFRGRSYLALPTLRDAHKSMKITIEFKPEYYDGILLYSGEKRNLDGDFIAVVLTQGFVEFR
;
A
#
# COMPACT_ATOMS: atom_id res chain seq x y z
N MET A 1 -9.28 -52.69 -7.82
CA MET A 1 -9.62 -52.10 -6.51
C MET A 1 -8.53 -51.12 -6.12
N GLY A 2 -8.84 -49.82 -6.03
CA GLY A 2 -7.87 -48.75 -5.77
C GLY A 2 -7.54 -48.59 -4.29
N ASN A 3 -6.26 -48.46 -3.96
CA ASN A 3 -5.76 -48.24 -2.60
C ASN A 3 -5.55 -46.74 -2.37
N ALA A 4 -6.37 -46.13 -1.49
CA ALA A 4 -6.26 -44.72 -1.14
C ALA A 4 -5.42 -44.55 0.14
N ASN A 5 -4.19 -44.05 -0.04
CA ASN A 5 -3.32 -43.59 1.05
C ASN A 5 -3.88 -42.29 1.66
N ARG A 6 -4.33 -42.36 2.92
CA ARG A 6 -4.80 -41.19 3.68
C ARG A 6 -3.59 -40.46 4.29
N LYS A 7 -3.14 -39.38 3.65
CA LYS A 7 -2.09 -38.49 4.20
C LYS A 7 -2.72 -37.62 5.29
N HIS A 8 -2.32 -37.81 6.55
CA HIS A 8 -2.63 -36.89 7.63
C HIS A 8 -1.66 -35.70 7.56
N THR A 9 -2.12 -34.56 7.05
CA THR A 9 -1.38 -33.29 7.16
C THR A 9 -1.97 -32.48 8.31
N HIS A 10 -1.17 -32.28 9.35
CA HIS A 10 -1.46 -31.37 10.46
C HIS A 10 -1.44 -29.94 9.92
N ALA A 11 -2.60 -29.40 9.56
CA ALA A 11 -2.75 -27.98 9.26
C ALA A 11 -2.55 -27.21 10.58
N THR A 12 -1.51 -26.38 10.65
CA THR A 12 -1.30 -25.49 11.79
C THR A 12 -2.24 -24.31 11.58
N ASP A 13 -3.25 -24.20 12.44
CA ASP A 13 -4.22 -23.11 12.41
C ASP A 13 -3.52 -21.79 12.77
N ARG A 14 -3.24 -20.97 11.75
CA ARG A 14 -2.96 -19.54 11.90
C ARG A 14 -4.09 -18.77 11.24
N THR A 15 -5.31 -18.94 11.73
CA THR A 15 -6.38 -17.96 11.53
C THR A 15 -6.04 -16.69 12.33
N THR A 16 -5.14 -15.87 11.78
CA THR A 16 -5.21 -14.43 12.02
C THR A 16 -6.42 -13.93 11.24
N THR A 17 -7.60 -14.06 11.84
CA THR A 17 -8.83 -13.52 11.28
C THR A 17 -8.75 -12.00 11.36
N CYS A 18 -8.49 -11.34 10.24
CA CYS A 18 -8.74 -9.90 10.12
C CYS A 18 -10.26 -9.70 10.18
N SER A 19 -10.77 -9.28 11.34
CA SER A 19 -12.20 -8.95 11.50
C SER A 19 -12.58 -7.86 10.50
N ALA A 20 -13.35 -8.24 9.48
CA ALA A 20 -13.73 -7.35 8.38
C ALA A 20 -14.63 -6.17 8.82
N ASN A 21 -15.10 -6.17 10.07
CA ASN A 21 -16.13 -5.24 10.55
C ASN A 21 -15.73 -4.46 11.82
N ALA A 22 -14.46 -4.50 12.22
CA ALA A 22 -13.94 -3.50 13.15
C ALA A 22 -13.40 -2.33 12.33
N ALA A 23 -13.95 -1.13 12.52
CA ALA A 23 -13.37 0.09 11.96
C ALA A 23 -11.98 0.28 12.61
N MET A 24 -10.95 -0.25 11.98
CA MET A 24 -9.56 -0.12 12.42
C MET A 24 -9.09 1.28 12.06
N GLU A 25 -9.00 2.16 13.07
CA GLU A 25 -8.36 3.47 12.91
C GLU A 25 -6.85 3.28 12.76
N VAL A 26 -6.37 3.25 11.51
CA VAL A 26 -4.94 3.15 11.20
C VAL A 26 -4.31 4.53 11.37
N ARG A 27 -3.61 4.75 12.49
CA ARG A 27 -2.94 6.04 12.77
C ARG A 27 -1.57 6.19 12.12
N PHE A 28 -0.74 5.14 12.19
CA PHE A 28 0.64 5.16 11.69
C PHE A 28 0.96 3.84 10.95
N PRO A 29 0.53 3.70 9.69
CA PRO A 29 0.81 2.50 8.93
C PRO A 29 2.32 2.37 8.68
N ARG A 30 2.84 1.15 8.84
CA ARG A 30 4.20 0.80 8.44
C ARG A 30 4.14 0.02 7.13
N PHE A 31 4.81 0.54 6.11
CA PHE A 31 4.83 -0.08 4.77
C PHE A 31 6.09 -0.92 4.55
N ARG A 32 5.97 -1.98 3.76
CA ARG A 32 7.06 -2.85 3.29
C ARG A 32 6.83 -3.30 1.86
N GLY A 33 7.85 -3.17 1.02
CA GLY A 33 7.88 -3.73 -0.34
C GLY A 33 6.71 -3.24 -1.21
N ARG A 34 5.62 -4.01 -1.25
CA ARG A 34 4.46 -3.82 -2.15
C ARG A 34 3.18 -3.37 -1.43
N SER A 35 3.24 -3.08 -0.13
CA SER A 35 2.09 -2.59 0.62
C SER A 35 1.84 -1.11 0.34
N TYR A 36 0.57 -0.71 0.18
CA TYR A 36 0.17 0.68 0.01
C TYR A 36 -1.19 0.94 0.66
N LEU A 37 -1.49 2.21 0.92
CA LEU A 37 -2.81 2.66 1.32
C LEU A 37 -3.48 3.33 0.11
N ALA A 38 -4.68 2.88 -0.23
CA ALA A 38 -5.49 3.50 -1.27
C ALA A 38 -6.38 4.57 -0.62
N LEU A 39 -6.15 5.83 -0.99
CA LEU A 39 -6.99 6.94 -0.57
C LEU A 39 -8.18 7.09 -1.54
N PRO A 40 -9.31 7.66 -1.09
CA PRO A 40 -10.40 8.02 -1.98
C PRO A 40 -9.93 8.92 -3.12
N THR A 41 -10.58 8.79 -4.28
CA THR A 41 -10.28 9.64 -5.44
C THR A 41 -10.38 11.12 -5.08
N LEU A 42 -9.33 11.87 -5.36
CA LEU A 42 -9.31 13.31 -5.16
C LEU A 42 -10.27 13.98 -6.14
N ARG A 43 -11.25 14.71 -5.61
CA ARG A 43 -12.17 15.53 -6.41
C ARG A 43 -11.53 16.89 -6.64
N ASP A 44 -11.68 17.43 -7.85
CA ASP A 44 -11.18 18.77 -8.20
C ASP A 44 -9.67 18.99 -8.03
N ALA A 45 -8.86 17.92 -8.00
CA ALA A 45 -7.40 18.01 -7.86
C ALA A 45 -6.72 18.81 -8.98
N HIS A 46 -7.39 18.94 -10.13
CA HIS A 46 -6.95 19.78 -11.25
C HIS A 46 -7.02 21.29 -10.96
N LYS A 47 -7.72 21.73 -9.90
CA LYS A 47 -7.83 23.15 -9.50
C LYS A 47 -6.85 23.50 -8.39
N SER A 48 -6.82 22.68 -7.34
CA SER A 48 -5.88 22.84 -6.23
C SER A 48 -5.73 21.54 -5.46
N MET A 49 -4.50 21.26 -5.01
CA MET A 49 -4.17 20.09 -4.21
C MET A 49 -3.20 20.51 -3.10
N LYS A 50 -3.53 20.16 -1.86
CA LYS A 50 -2.66 20.35 -0.70
C LYS A 50 -2.42 19.00 -0.05
N ILE A 51 -1.14 18.69 0.18
CA ILE A 51 -0.71 17.40 0.73
C ILE A 51 0.21 17.70 1.91
N THR A 52 -0.05 17.04 3.03
CA THR A 52 0.85 17.02 4.18
C THR A 52 1.18 15.57 4.47
N ILE A 53 2.47 15.23 4.51
CA ILE A 53 2.94 13.86 4.79
C ILE A 53 3.93 13.93 5.95
N GLU A 54 3.68 13.16 6.99
CA GLU A 54 4.63 12.89 8.06
C GLU A 54 5.10 11.44 7.92
N PHE A 55 6.41 11.21 7.82
CA PHE A 55 6.95 9.89 7.62
C PHE A 55 8.30 9.72 8.33
N LYS A 56 8.59 8.46 8.69
CA LYS A 56 9.89 8.03 9.18
C LYS A 56 10.43 6.97 8.22
N PRO A 57 11.40 7.28 7.36
CA PRO A 57 11.89 6.33 6.37
C PRO A 57 12.69 5.20 7.05
N GLU A 58 12.42 3.95 6.64
CA GLU A 58 13.29 2.79 6.94
C GLU A 58 14.31 2.55 5.81
N TYR A 59 14.08 3.12 4.63
CA TYR A 59 14.93 3.03 3.45
C TYR A 59 15.09 4.43 2.83
N TYR A 60 16.20 4.65 2.13
CA TYR A 60 16.51 5.93 1.49
C TYR A 60 15.84 6.12 0.13
N ASP A 61 15.24 5.07 -0.42
CA ASP A 61 14.56 5.09 -1.71
C ASP A 61 13.14 4.52 -1.57
N GLY A 62 12.15 5.19 -2.17
CA GLY A 62 10.76 4.72 -2.17
C GLY A 62 9.74 5.74 -2.63
N ILE A 63 8.49 5.29 -2.79
CA ILE A 63 7.36 6.15 -3.15
C ILE A 63 6.60 6.54 -1.88
N LEU A 64 6.39 7.84 -1.67
CA LEU A 64 5.59 8.37 -0.56
C LEU A 64 4.14 8.62 -0.98
N LEU A 65 3.94 9.13 -2.20
CA LEU A 65 2.62 9.35 -2.80
C LEU A 65 2.70 9.12 -4.30
N TYR A 66 1.67 8.49 -4.86
CA TYR A 66 1.44 8.41 -6.29
C TYR A 66 -0.04 8.64 -6.58
N SER A 67 -0.34 9.52 -7.52
CA SER A 67 -1.67 9.72 -8.08
C SER A 67 -1.54 9.99 -9.56
N GLY A 68 -2.22 9.21 -10.40
CA GLY A 68 -2.17 9.36 -11.85
C GLY A 68 -3.53 9.05 -12.49
N GLU A 69 -3.72 9.52 -13.71
CA GLU A 69 -4.93 9.27 -14.51
C GLU A 69 -5.13 7.77 -14.78
N LYS A 70 -4.03 7.08 -15.13
CA LYS A 70 -4.04 5.67 -15.52
C LYS A 70 -3.05 4.87 -14.69
N ARG A 71 -3.31 3.56 -14.57
CA ARG A 71 -2.47 2.63 -13.79
C ARG A 71 -1.15 2.26 -14.48
N ASN A 72 -1.04 2.52 -15.77
CA ASN A 72 0.12 2.15 -16.59
C ASN A 72 1.16 3.27 -16.69
N LEU A 73 1.09 4.29 -15.82
CA LEU A 73 1.94 5.49 -15.84
C LEU A 73 1.78 6.38 -17.09
N ASP A 74 0.75 6.13 -17.92
CA ASP A 74 0.42 7.00 -19.05
C ASP A 74 -0.54 8.13 -18.60
N GLY A 75 -0.37 9.31 -19.19
CA GLY A 75 -1.14 10.50 -18.87
C GLY A 75 -0.54 11.30 -17.71
N ASP A 76 -1.30 12.23 -17.17
CA ASP A 76 -0.82 13.11 -16.12
C ASP A 76 -0.74 12.38 -14.79
N PHE A 77 0.33 12.66 -14.05
CA PHE A 77 0.53 12.13 -12.71
C PHE A 77 1.25 13.14 -11.81
N ILE A 78 1.17 12.86 -10.53
CA ILE A 78 1.95 13.49 -9.47
C ILE A 78 2.55 12.38 -8.61
N ALA A 79 3.84 12.50 -8.32
CA ALA A 79 4.52 11.61 -7.40
C ALA A 79 5.41 12.40 -6.44
N VAL A 80 5.37 11.98 -5.18
CA VAL A 80 6.35 12.39 -4.17
C VAL A 80 7.16 11.16 -3.84
N VAL A 81 8.46 11.21 -4.12
CA VAL A 81 9.36 10.09 -3.94
C VAL A 81 10.52 10.47 -3.04
N LEU A 82 11.12 9.47 -2.42
CA LEU A 82 12.38 9.59 -1.72
C LEU A 82 13.44 8.96 -2.62
N THR A 83 14.51 9.70 -2.91
CA THR A 83 15.66 9.24 -3.68
C THR A 83 16.92 9.59 -2.89
N GLN A 84 17.71 8.58 -2.51
CA GLN A 84 18.93 8.76 -1.70
C GLN A 84 18.72 9.61 -0.44
N GLY A 85 17.54 9.52 0.18
CA GLY A 85 17.17 10.27 1.37
C GLY A 85 16.66 11.69 1.13
N PHE A 86 16.58 12.14 -0.13
CA PHE A 86 16.03 13.44 -0.52
C PHE A 86 14.62 13.29 -1.08
N VAL A 87 13.73 14.22 -0.71
CA VAL A 87 12.37 14.26 -1.26
C VAL A 87 12.42 14.90 -2.64
N GLU A 88 11.88 14.19 -3.62
CA GLU A 88 11.73 14.66 -4.99
C GLU A 88 10.24 14.76 -5.35
N PHE A 89 9.92 15.79 -6.12
CA PHE A 89 8.62 15.95 -6.76
C PHE A 89 8.75 15.57 -8.23
N ARG A 90 7.85 14.71 -8.71
CA ARG A 90 7.81 14.25 -10.10
C ARG A 90 6.41 14.37 -10.67
#